data_AF-A0A534UN86-F1
#
_entry.id   AF-A0A534UN86-F1
#
_cell.length_a   1.000
_cell.length_b   1.000
_cell.length_c   1.000
_cell.angle_alpha   90.00
_cell.angle_beta   90.00
_cell.angle_gamma   90.00
#
_symmetry.space_group_name_H-M   'P 1'
#
loop_
_entity.id
_entity.type
_entity.pdbx_description
1 polymer ?
#
loop_
_entity_poly.entity_id
_entity_poly.type
_entity_poly.pdbx_seq_one_letter_code
_entity_poly.pdbx_strand_id
1 'polypeptide(L)'
;MSSRAAWLAAVASVAILLLGVRAFLDPVAASVGFGLPMHTDTETTFVRIYGARNAFLGAVALTFILFRMVQPLALLFTLATVLPLLDAVVIVSRIGVGRELLRHAAILFVLAIVSLSLWRSTRSPSSD
;
A
#
# COMPACT_ATOMS: atom_id res chain seq x y z
N MET A 1 9.49 -18.85 -3.32
CA MET A 1 9.66 -17.38 -3.41
C MET A 1 11.13 -17.06 -3.23
N SER A 2 11.71 -16.20 -4.08
CA SER A 2 13.11 -15.78 -3.90
C SER A 2 13.29 -14.96 -2.62
N SER A 3 14.45 -15.06 -1.95
CA SER A 3 14.75 -14.30 -0.72
C SER A 3 14.57 -12.79 -0.91
N ARG A 4 14.97 -12.26 -2.09
CA ARG A 4 14.82 -10.85 -2.43
C ARG A 4 13.34 -10.43 -2.57
N ALA A 5 12.52 -11.21 -3.28
CA ALA A 5 11.09 -10.91 -3.43
C ALA A 5 10.35 -11.01 -2.08
N ALA A 6 10.72 -11.99 -1.25
CA ALA A 6 10.19 -12.14 0.11
C ALA A 6 10.48 -10.91 0.96
N TRP A 7 11.73 -10.44 0.93
CA TRP A 7 12.16 -9.27 1.70
C TRP A 7 11.47 -7.99 1.25
N LEU A 8 11.41 -7.74 -0.07
CA LEU A 8 10.71 -6.59 -0.64
C LEU A 8 9.23 -6.58 -0.27
N ALA A 9 8.56 -7.74 -0.41
CA ALA A 9 7.15 -7.86 -0.03
C ALA A 9 6.94 -7.65 1.47
N ALA A 10 7.83 -8.17 2.32
CA ALA A 10 7.75 -7.99 3.78
C ALA A 10 7.89 -6.52 4.17
N VAL A 11 8.91 -5.83 3.65
CA VAL A 11 9.13 -4.39 3.92
C VAL A 11 7.92 -3.57 3.47
N ALA A 12 7.42 -3.81 2.26
CA ALA A 12 6.24 -3.09 1.75
C ALA A 12 4.98 -3.40 2.60
N SER A 13 4.77 -4.64 3.00
CA SER A 13 3.61 -5.04 3.82
C SER A 13 3.66 -4.41 5.21
N VAL A 14 4.83 -4.37 5.85
CA VAL A 14 5.03 -3.69 7.14
C VAL A 14 4.80 -2.18 6.98
N ALA A 15 5.32 -1.56 5.92
CA ALA A 15 5.10 -0.14 5.67
C ALA A 15 3.61 0.20 5.51
N ILE A 16 2.87 -0.58 4.71
CA ILE A 16 1.41 -0.43 4.53
C ILE A 16 0.68 -0.58 5.87
N LEU A 17 1.03 -1.61 6.66
CA LEU A 17 0.45 -1.84 7.97
C LEU A 17 0.66 -0.63 8.90
N LEU A 18 1.91 -0.17 9.03
CA LEU A 18 2.26 0.95 9.91
C LEU A 18 1.62 2.27 9.46
N LEU A 19 1.55 2.53 8.15
CA LEU A 19 0.87 3.70 7.60
C LEU A 19 -0.64 3.65 7.89
N GLY A 20 -1.27 2.49 7.73
CA GLY A 20 -2.67 2.28 8.06
C GLY A 20 -2.95 2.48 9.55
N VAL A 21 -2.11 1.89 10.43
CA VAL A 21 -2.21 2.07 11.88
C VAL A 21 -2.02 3.53 12.27
N ARG A 22 -1.04 4.22 11.69
CA ARG A 22 -0.83 5.65 11.90
C ARG A 22 -2.06 6.47 11.49
N ALA A 23 -2.63 6.23 10.31
CA ALA A 23 -3.84 6.92 9.87
C ALA A 23 -5.07 6.61 10.74
N PHE A 24 -5.12 5.41 11.32
CA PHE A 24 -6.18 5.04 12.28
C PHE A 24 -6.03 5.74 13.62
N LEU A 25 -4.80 5.87 14.16
CA LEU A 25 -4.55 6.46 15.48
C LEU A 25 -4.49 7.99 15.43
N ASP A 26 -3.80 8.54 14.43
CA ASP A 26 -3.57 9.96 14.19
C ASP A 26 -3.99 10.35 12.75
N PRO A 27 -5.31 10.46 12.50
CA PRO A 27 -5.84 10.77 11.18
C PRO A 27 -5.44 12.17 10.69
N VAL A 28 -5.29 13.14 11.59
CA VAL A 28 -4.93 14.51 11.24
C VAL A 28 -3.50 14.55 10.69
N ALA A 29 -2.52 14.02 11.43
CA ALA A 29 -1.14 14.03 10.96
C ALA A 29 -0.92 13.13 9.73
N ALA A 30 -1.73 12.08 9.54
CA ALA A 30 -1.70 11.28 8.32
C ALA A 30 -2.22 12.08 7.10
N SER A 31 -3.31 12.83 7.27
CA SER A 31 -3.95 13.61 6.20
C SER A 31 -3.08 14.77 5.67
N VAL A 32 -2.26 15.38 6.53
CA VAL A 32 -1.25 16.39 6.12
C VAL A 32 -0.29 15.80 5.09
N GLY A 33 0.05 14.52 5.23
CA GLY A 33 0.89 13.79 4.28
C GLY A 33 0.23 13.53 2.92
N PHE A 34 -1.02 13.92 2.70
CA PHE A 34 -1.68 13.89 1.39
C PHE A 34 -1.94 15.31 0.83
N GLY A 35 -1.52 16.36 1.54
CA GLY A 35 -1.86 17.75 1.20
C GLY A 35 -3.32 18.11 1.45
N LEU A 36 -4.06 17.27 2.18
CA LEU A 36 -5.48 17.42 2.47
C LEU A 36 -5.69 17.33 4.00
N PRO A 37 -5.31 18.36 4.78
CA PRO A 37 -5.51 18.34 6.22
C PRO A 37 -7.00 18.27 6.56
N MET A 38 -7.37 17.38 7.49
CA MET A 38 -8.74 17.28 8.00
C MET A 38 -9.00 18.39 9.04
N HIS A 39 -10.21 18.95 9.03
CA HIS A 39 -10.61 20.03 9.93
C HIS A 39 -11.86 19.70 10.77
N THR A 40 -12.57 18.61 10.44
CA THR A 40 -13.81 18.22 11.12
C THR A 40 -13.76 16.79 11.66
N ASP A 41 -14.60 16.49 12.65
CA ASP A 41 -14.69 15.13 13.23
C ASP A 41 -15.20 14.09 12.22
N THR A 42 -16.09 14.49 11.31
CA THR A 42 -16.57 13.63 10.22
C THR A 42 -15.43 13.22 9.29
N GLU A 43 -14.63 14.19 8.86
CA GLU A 43 -13.44 13.99 8.03
C GLU A 43 -12.43 13.06 8.70
N THR A 44 -12.11 13.29 9.98
CA THR A 44 -11.19 12.42 10.72
C THR A 44 -11.74 11.00 10.86
N THR A 45 -13.05 10.83 11.03
CA THR A 45 -13.70 9.50 11.08
C THR A 45 -13.48 8.72 9.78
N PHE A 46 -13.63 9.36 8.62
CA PHE A 46 -13.35 8.72 7.33
C PHE A 46 -11.89 8.32 7.18
N VAL A 47 -10.95 9.16 7.61
CA VAL A 47 -9.51 8.82 7.57
C VAL A 47 -9.18 7.65 8.50
N ARG A 48 -9.84 7.54 9.67
CA ARG A 48 -9.68 6.35 10.51
C ARG A 48 -10.17 5.09 9.81
N ILE A 49 -11.34 5.12 9.17
CA ILE A 49 -11.85 3.98 8.39
C ILE A 49 -10.87 3.59 7.28
N TYR A 50 -10.34 4.57 6.55
CA TYR A 50 -9.29 4.36 5.56
C TYR A 50 -8.04 3.72 6.17
N GLY A 51 -7.57 4.23 7.31
CA GLY A 51 -6.42 3.71 8.04
C GLY A 51 -6.60 2.24 8.45
N ALA A 52 -7.75 1.89 9.04
CA ALA A 52 -8.07 0.53 9.43
C ALA A 52 -8.05 -0.44 8.24
N ARG A 53 -8.62 -0.04 7.09
CA ARG A 53 -8.62 -0.87 5.87
C ARG A 53 -7.21 -1.10 5.35
N ASN A 54 -6.37 -0.06 5.32
CA ASN A 54 -4.98 -0.21 4.89
C ASN A 54 -4.16 -1.06 5.86
N ALA A 55 -4.35 -0.89 7.16
CA ALA A 55 -3.72 -1.72 8.18
C ALA A 55 -4.09 -3.19 7.97
N PHE A 56 -5.36 -3.48 7.73
CA PHE A 56 -5.85 -4.82 7.44
C PHE A 56 -5.19 -5.41 6.18
N LEU A 57 -5.10 -4.65 5.07
CA LEU A 57 -4.42 -5.12 3.85
C LEU A 57 -2.95 -5.45 4.09
N GLY A 58 -2.24 -4.64 4.88
CA GLY A 58 -0.86 -4.93 5.30
C GLY A 58 -0.76 -6.22 6.12
N ALA A 59 -1.69 -6.44 7.06
CA ALA A 59 -1.75 -7.66 7.86
C ALA A 59 -2.07 -8.90 7.02
N VAL A 60 -2.97 -8.80 6.05
CA VAL A 60 -3.27 -9.88 5.08
C VAL A 60 -2.05 -10.21 4.24
N ALA A 61 -1.31 -9.20 3.76
CA ALA A 61 -0.08 -9.42 3.01
C ALA A 61 0.98 -10.14 3.86
N LEU A 62 1.19 -9.72 5.11
CA LEU A 62 2.08 -10.42 6.05
C LEU A 62 1.63 -11.86 6.31
N THR A 63 0.32 -12.09 6.41
CA THR A 63 -0.27 -13.43 6.57
C THR A 63 0.09 -14.32 5.37
N PHE A 64 -0.09 -13.82 4.14
CA PHE A 64 0.32 -14.57 2.95
C PHE A 64 1.82 -14.84 2.90
N ILE A 65 2.67 -13.93 3.40
CA ILE A 65 4.12 -14.17 3.51
C ILE A 65 4.41 -15.30 4.52
N LEU A 66 3.80 -15.25 5.71
CA LEU A 66 3.96 -16.25 6.77
C LEU A 66 3.56 -17.66 6.30
N PHE A 67 2.44 -17.75 5.58
CA PHE A 67 1.94 -19.01 5.02
C PHE A 67 2.54 -19.36 3.64
N ARG A 68 3.53 -18.60 3.15
CA ARG A 68 4.19 -18.81 1.85
C ARG A 68 3.21 -18.85 0.66
N MET A 69 2.09 -18.13 0.74
CA MET A 69 1.05 -18.00 -0.28
C MET A 69 1.45 -16.96 -1.34
N VAL A 70 2.43 -17.31 -2.19
CA VAL A 70 3.05 -16.36 -3.13
C VAL A 70 2.09 -15.82 -4.19
N GLN A 71 1.21 -16.67 -4.75
CA GLN A 71 0.25 -16.25 -5.78
C GLN A 71 -0.81 -15.27 -5.23
N PRO A 72 -1.49 -15.55 -4.10
CA PRO A 72 -2.37 -14.57 -3.45
C PRO A 72 -1.67 -13.26 -3.09
N LEU A 73 -0.43 -13.33 -2.60
CA LEU A 73 0.38 -12.15 -2.31
C LEU A 73 0.68 -11.32 -3.57
N ALA A 74 1.08 -11.98 -4.66
CA ALA A 74 1.34 -11.32 -5.94
C ALA A 74 0.09 -10.65 -6.49
N LEU A 75 -1.06 -11.33 -6.42
CA LEU A 75 -2.35 -10.79 -6.84
C LEU A 75 -2.74 -9.58 -5.99
N LEU A 76 -2.61 -9.66 -4.67
CA LEU A 76 -2.89 -8.57 -3.75
C LEU A 76 -2.06 -7.33 -4.09
N PHE A 77 -0.74 -7.45 -4.23
CA PHE A 77 0.14 -6.33 -4.59
C PHE A 77 -0.16 -5.77 -5.98
N THR A 78 -0.55 -6.63 -6.94
CA THR A 78 -0.95 -6.19 -8.28
C THR A 78 -2.21 -5.34 -8.23
N LEU A 79 -3.26 -5.82 -7.56
CA LEU A 79 -4.52 -5.08 -7.41
C LEU A 79 -4.33 -3.80 -6.58
N ALA A 80 -3.48 -3.84 -5.57
CA ALA A 80 -3.16 -2.67 -4.75
C ALA A 80 -2.53 -1.52 -5.55
N THR A 81 -1.94 -1.76 -6.73
CA THR A 81 -1.44 -0.67 -7.60
C THR A 81 -2.55 0.28 -8.06
N VAL A 82 -3.81 -0.16 -8.06
CA VAL A 82 -4.97 0.68 -8.38
C VAL A 82 -5.19 1.75 -7.32
N LEU A 83 -4.86 1.48 -6.05
CA LEU A 83 -5.09 2.42 -4.95
C LEU A 83 -4.35 3.76 -5.13
N PRO A 84 -3.02 3.81 -5.31
CA PRO A 84 -2.33 5.08 -5.52
C PRO A 84 -2.74 5.79 -6.82
N LEU A 85 -3.27 5.08 -7.82
CA LEU A 85 -3.83 5.70 -9.02
C LEU A 85 -5.14 6.43 -8.71
N LEU A 86 -6.06 5.77 -8.00
CA LEU A 86 -7.32 6.39 -7.57
C LEU A 86 -7.08 7.55 -6.60
N ASP A 87 -6.15 7.38 -5.66
CA ASP A 87 -5.76 8.43 -4.71
C ASP A 87 -5.20 9.65 -5.46
N ALA A 88 -4.35 9.45 -6.48
CA ALA A 88 -3.83 10.53 -7.31
C ALA A 88 -4.93 11.26 -8.08
N VAL A 89 -5.93 10.54 -8.63
CA VAL A 89 -7.09 11.15 -9.29
C VAL A 89 -7.87 12.04 -8.33
N VAL A 90 -8.14 11.55 -7.12
CA VAL A 90 -8.84 12.31 -6.09
C VAL A 90 -8.05 13.56 -5.72
N ILE A 91 -6.75 13.44 -5.45
CA ILE A 91 -5.89 14.57 -5.07
C ILE A 91 -5.84 15.62 -6.18
N VAL A 92 -5.59 15.21 -7.43
CA VAL A 92 -5.57 16.13 -8.57
C VAL A 92 -6.91 16.84 -8.73
N SER A 93 -8.03 16.15 -8.54
CA SER A 93 -9.36 16.74 -8.64
C SER A 93 -9.66 17.79 -7.56
N ARG A 94 -8.94 17.76 -6.42
CA ARG A 94 -9.16 18.65 -5.28
C ARG A 94 -8.18 19.79 -5.19
N ILE A 95 -6.89 19.54 -5.44
CA ILE A 95 -5.81 20.51 -5.24
C ILE A 95 -4.89 20.69 -6.45
N GLY A 96 -5.21 20.05 -7.59
CA GLY A 96 -4.42 20.14 -8.81
C GLY A 96 -3.14 19.28 -8.80
N VAL A 97 -2.30 19.47 -9.82
CA VAL A 97 -1.03 18.75 -9.96
C VAL A 97 0.02 19.38 -9.04
N GLY A 98 0.61 18.60 -8.13
CA GLY A 98 1.61 19.08 -7.18
C GLY A 98 2.53 17.98 -6.64
N ARG A 99 3.38 18.34 -5.67
CA ARG A 99 4.37 17.43 -5.05
C ARG A 99 3.74 16.19 -4.43
N GLU A 100 2.48 16.25 -4.00
CA GLU A 100 1.75 15.12 -3.45
C GLU A 100 1.62 13.94 -4.44
N LEU A 101 1.61 14.20 -5.76
CA LEU A 101 1.63 13.13 -6.75
C LEU A 101 2.92 12.33 -6.74
N LEU A 102 4.05 12.93 -6.37
CA LEU A 102 5.34 12.21 -6.30
C LEU A 102 5.27 11.08 -5.27
N ARG A 103 4.55 11.29 -4.16
CA ARG A 103 4.33 10.24 -3.15
C ARG A 103 3.51 9.09 -3.73
N HIS A 104 2.43 9.39 -4.44
CA HIS A 104 1.58 8.37 -5.06
C HIS A 104 2.30 7.61 -6.17
N ALA A 105 3.08 8.30 -6.99
CA ALA A 105 3.95 7.69 -7.99
C ALA A 105 5.00 6.77 -7.35
N ALA A 106 5.62 7.19 -6.24
CA ALA A 106 6.57 6.37 -5.49
C ALA A 106 5.91 5.10 -4.92
N ILE A 107 4.72 5.23 -4.32
CA ILE A 107 3.96 4.08 -3.80
C ILE A 107 3.61 3.12 -4.95
N LEU A 108 3.05 3.64 -6.06
CA LEU A 108 2.75 2.85 -7.25
C LEU A 108 3.98 2.08 -7.75
N PHE A 109 5.12 2.75 -7.83
CA PHE A 109 6.37 2.16 -8.28
C PHE A 109 6.84 1.03 -7.36
N VAL A 110 6.79 1.22 -6.04
CA VAL A 110 7.12 0.18 -5.05
C VAL A 110 6.18 -1.02 -5.21
N LEU A 111 4.87 -0.80 -5.28
CA LEU A 111 3.88 -1.87 -5.42
C LEU A 111 4.08 -2.64 -6.74
N ALA A 112 4.37 -1.95 -7.84
CA ALA A 112 4.63 -2.55 -9.13
C ALA A 112 5.91 -3.40 -9.11
N ILE A 113 7.00 -2.93 -8.50
CA ILE A 113 8.25 -3.71 -8.36
C ILE A 113 8.00 -4.96 -7.52
N VAL A 114 7.31 -4.82 -6.39
CA VAL A 114 6.99 -5.96 -5.52
C VAL A 114 6.14 -6.98 -6.28
N SER A 115 5.06 -6.55 -6.92
CA SER A 115 4.20 -7.40 -7.76
C SER A 115 5.01 -8.15 -8.84
N LEU A 116 5.81 -7.42 -9.63
CA LEU A 116 6.63 -8.02 -10.69
C LEU A 116 7.64 -9.03 -10.13
N SER A 117 8.27 -8.73 -8.99
CA SER A 117 9.23 -9.63 -8.34
C SER A 117 8.58 -10.92 -7.84
N LEU A 118 7.34 -10.83 -7.33
CA LEU A 118 6.56 -11.97 -6.85
C LEU A 118 6.11 -12.84 -8.02
N TRP A 119 5.58 -12.25 -9.11
CA TRP A 119 5.19 -13.00 -10.31
C TRP A 119 6.38 -13.67 -11.02
N ARG A 120 7.55 -13.05 -11.02
CA ARG A 120 8.78 -13.72 -11.51
C ARG A 120 9.15 -14.91 -10.63
N SER A 121 8.96 -14.78 -9.31
CA SER A 121 9.24 -15.86 -8.35
C SER A 121 8.24 -17.03 -8.44
N THR A 122 7.06 -16.84 -9.03
CA THR A 122 6.10 -17.94 -9.27
C THR A 122 6.32 -18.66 -10.60
N ARG A 123 7.03 -18.03 -11.56
CA ARG A 123 7.30 -18.57 -12.90
C ARG A 123 8.65 -19.29 -13.03
N SER A 124 9.53 -19.12 -12.05
CA SER A 124 10.82 -19.83 -12.03
C SER A 124 10.53 -21.30 -11.68
N PRO A 125 10.83 -22.27 -12.57
CA PRO A 125 10.68 -23.69 -12.25
C PRO A 125 11.49 -24.01 -11.00
N SER A 126 10.93 -24.79 -10.07
CA SER A 126 11.77 -25.49 -9.10
C SER A 126 12.69 -26.39 -9.91
N SER A 127 13.99 -26.11 -9.88
CA SER A 127 15.01 -27.07 -10.27
C SER A 127 15.05 -28.14 -9.18
N ASP A 128 14.10 -29.07 -9.25
CA ASP A 128 14.14 -30.36 -8.56
C ASP A 128 14.64 -31.43 -9.56
#